data_AF-A0A2V5QIB4-F1
#
_entry.id   AF-A0A2V5QIB4-F1
#
_cell.length_a   1.000
_cell.length_b   1.000
_cell.length_c   1.000
_cell.angle_alpha   90.00
_cell.angle_beta   90.00
_cell.angle_gamma   90.00
#
_symmetry.space_group_name_H-M   'P 1'
#
loop_
_entity.id
_entity.type
_entity.pdbx_description
1 polymer ?
#
loop_
_entity_poly.entity_id
_entity_poly.type
_entity_poly.pdbx_seq_one_letter_code
_entity_poly.pdbx_strand_id
1 'polypeptide(L)'
;MLSRLKSIGKIILTAVLVSTPAIFLVLSYWSELGSKAEYSSLQIIEERERGTKINQVAFRHLGKYKIVGLRASGQDRNVWILLNVKHPPYYKQVPVLNFTISKTVLDQIRNSGSVSDTVVAVLETHLDKY
;
A
#
# COMPACT_ATOMS: atom_id res chain seq x y z
N MET A 1 26.53 -44.36 36.99
CA MET A 1 26.48 -44.15 35.52
C MET A 1 25.11 -43.57 35.10
N LEU A 2 24.72 -42.42 35.64
CA LEU A 2 23.36 -41.84 35.45
C LEU A 2 23.34 -40.29 35.50
N SER A 3 24.47 -39.62 35.23
CA SER A 3 24.57 -38.14 35.34
C SER A 3 24.84 -37.41 34.02
N ARG A 4 24.66 -38.06 32.86
CA ARG A 4 24.95 -37.42 31.55
C ARG A 4 23.72 -37.09 30.69
N LEU A 5 22.50 -37.48 31.09
CA LEU A 5 21.29 -37.19 30.30
C LEU A 5 20.59 -35.85 30.61
N LYS A 6 20.92 -35.14 31.69
CA LYS A 6 20.26 -33.88 32.04
C LYS A 6 20.79 -32.64 31.32
N SER A 7 21.87 -32.76 30.54
CA SER A 7 22.56 -31.61 29.95
C SER A 7 22.11 -31.27 28.52
N ILE A 8 21.55 -32.23 27.78
CA ILE A 8 21.17 -32.03 26.37
C ILE A 8 19.81 -31.31 26.25
N GLY A 9 18.91 -31.48 27.23
CA GLY A 9 17.60 -30.82 27.24
C GLY A 9 17.61 -29.31 27.49
N LYS A 10 18.73 -28.73 27.96
CA LYS A 10 18.83 -27.28 28.22
C LYS A 10 19.37 -26.47 27.05
N ILE A 11 20.07 -27.10 26.10
CA ILE A 11 20.74 -26.39 24.99
C ILE A 11 19.75 -26.11 23.84
N ILE A 12 18.74 -26.96 23.66
CA ILE A 12 17.72 -26.78 22.60
C ILE A 12 16.74 -25.65 22.95
N LEU A 13 16.55 -25.32 24.24
CA LEU A 13 15.62 -24.28 24.66
C LEU A 13 16.19 -22.86 24.55
N THR A 14 17.51 -22.69 24.44
CA THR A 14 18.14 -21.35 24.43
C THR A 14 18.29 -20.74 23.03
N ALA A 15 18.26 -21.56 21.97
CA ALA A 15 18.39 -21.07 20.59
C ALA A 15 17.10 -20.45 20.01
N VAL A 16 15.94 -20.71 20.64
CA VAL A 16 14.63 -20.21 20.17
C VAL A 16 14.28 -18.83 20.76
N LEU A 17 14.98 -18.39 21.81
CA LEU A 17 14.62 -17.19 22.57
C LEU A 17 15.42 -15.92 22.24
N VAL A 18 16.48 -16.00 21.43
CA VAL A 18 17.33 -14.83 21.09
C VAL A 18 17.23 -14.44 19.61
N SER A 19 16.65 -15.27 18.74
CA SER A 19 16.49 -14.98 17.30
C SER A 19 15.22 -14.20 16.96
N THR A 20 14.23 -14.18 17.85
CA THR A 20 12.91 -13.58 17.63
C THR A 20 12.90 -12.05 17.48
N PRO A 21 13.63 -11.24 18.29
CA PRO A 21 13.58 -9.79 18.13
C PRO A 21 14.33 -9.31 16.88
N ALA A 22 15.49 -9.91 16.55
CA ALA A 22 16.29 -9.47 15.40
C ALA A 22 15.58 -9.74 14.07
N ILE A 23 14.95 -10.92 13.91
CA ILE A 23 14.16 -11.24 12.70
C ILE A 23 12.96 -10.31 12.59
N PHE A 24 12.27 -10.02 13.70
CA PHE A 24 11.15 -9.10 13.73
C PHE A 24 11.55 -7.67 13.33
N LEU A 25 12.69 -7.18 13.83
CA LEU A 25 13.23 -5.87 13.46
C LEU A 25 13.58 -5.79 11.97
N VAL A 26 14.21 -6.83 11.42
CA VAL A 26 14.56 -6.88 10.00
C VAL A 26 13.30 -6.88 9.14
N LEU A 27 12.30 -7.71 9.45
CA LEU A 27 11.04 -7.75 8.69
C LEU A 27 10.29 -6.41 8.74
N SER A 28 10.27 -5.76 9.90
CA SER A 28 9.65 -4.44 10.07
C SER A 28 10.36 -3.38 9.23
N TYR A 29 11.69 -3.41 9.19
CA TYR A 29 12.50 -2.48 8.40
C TYR A 29 12.26 -2.63 6.89
N TRP A 30 12.19 -3.86 6.37
CA TRP A 30 11.87 -4.09 4.95
C TRP A 30 10.46 -3.59 4.59
N SER A 31 9.50 -3.78 5.49
CA SER A 31 8.13 -3.27 5.31
C SER A 31 8.11 -1.74 5.23
N GLU A 32 8.86 -1.06 6.11
CA GLU A 32 8.97 0.39 6.13
C GLU A 32 9.62 0.94 4.85
N LEU A 33 10.75 0.36 4.42
CA LEU A 33 11.41 0.75 3.16
C LEU A 33 10.49 0.56 1.95
N GLY A 34 9.76 -0.56 1.91
CA GLY A 34 8.79 -0.84 0.86
C GLY A 34 7.66 0.18 0.82
N SER A 35 7.11 0.53 1.98
CA SER A 35 6.06 1.55 2.13
C SER A 35 6.56 2.94 1.71
N LYS A 36 7.79 3.30 2.08
CA LYS A 36 8.43 4.56 1.66
C LYS A 36 8.56 4.64 0.15
N ALA A 37 9.03 3.58 -0.51
CA ALA A 37 9.15 3.54 -1.97
C ALA A 37 7.79 3.70 -2.68
N GLU A 38 6.72 3.13 -2.12
CA GLU A 38 5.35 3.29 -2.61
C GLU A 38 4.87 4.74 -2.51
N TYR A 39 5.08 5.40 -1.36
CA TYR A 39 4.73 6.81 -1.19
C TYR A 39 5.56 7.74 -2.09
N SER A 40 6.87 7.50 -2.20
CA SER A 40 7.72 8.28 -3.10
C SER A 40 7.25 8.19 -4.55
N SER A 41 6.78 7.01 -4.98
CA SER A 41 6.24 6.82 -6.33
C SER A 41 4.96 7.63 -6.56
N LEU A 42 4.06 7.69 -5.58
CA LEU A 42 2.87 8.55 -5.63
C LEU A 42 3.25 10.03 -5.68
N GLN A 43 4.18 10.47 -4.83
CA GLN A 43 4.63 11.87 -4.79
C GLN A 43 5.30 12.32 -6.09
N ILE A 44 6.09 11.45 -6.74
CA ILE A 44 6.70 11.76 -8.03
C ILE A 44 5.62 12.04 -9.09
N ILE A 45 4.57 11.23 -9.14
CA ILE A 45 3.46 11.44 -10.10
C ILE A 45 2.67 12.70 -9.72
N GLU A 46 2.36 12.87 -8.43
CA GLU A 46 1.59 14.01 -7.97
C GLU A 46 2.30 15.34 -8.24
N GLU A 47 3.61 15.42 -8.01
CA GLU A 47 4.40 16.61 -8.30
C GLU A 47 4.49 16.86 -9.81
N ARG A 48 4.76 15.80 -10.60
CA ARG A 48 4.86 15.90 -12.07
C ARG A 48 3.56 16.41 -12.70
N GLU A 49 2.42 16.00 -12.17
CA GLU A 49 1.10 16.30 -12.75
C GLU A 49 0.27 17.29 -11.91
N ARG A 50 0.89 17.99 -10.95
CA ARG A 50 0.23 18.92 -10.02
C ARG A 50 -0.61 19.97 -10.74
N GLY A 51 -0.13 20.48 -11.87
CA GLY A 51 -0.81 21.50 -12.68
C GLY A 51 -1.74 20.95 -13.78
N THR A 52 -1.79 19.63 -13.97
CA THR A 52 -2.58 19.02 -15.05
C THR A 52 -3.96 18.67 -14.52
N LYS A 53 -5.03 19.22 -15.12
CA LYS A 53 -6.39 18.88 -14.69
C LYS A 53 -6.83 17.52 -15.26
N ILE A 54 -7.09 16.57 -14.36
CA ILE A 54 -7.65 15.27 -14.73
C ILE A 54 -9.16 15.41 -14.89
N ASN A 55 -9.67 15.23 -16.11
CA ASN A 55 -11.11 15.29 -16.39
C ASN A 55 -11.77 13.89 -16.41
N GLN A 56 -10.97 12.83 -16.53
CA GLN A 56 -11.39 11.43 -16.57
C GLN A 56 -10.36 10.59 -15.82
N VAL A 57 -10.73 9.38 -15.37
CA VAL A 57 -9.79 8.49 -14.67
C VAL A 57 -8.46 8.35 -15.43
N ALA A 58 -7.35 8.58 -14.76
CA ALA A 58 -6.02 8.57 -15.37
C ALA A 58 -5.17 7.43 -14.81
N PHE A 59 -4.87 6.43 -15.64
CA PHE A 59 -3.96 5.36 -15.24
C PHE A 59 -2.51 5.75 -15.53
N ARG A 60 -1.62 5.50 -14.57
CA ARG A 60 -0.18 5.76 -14.65
C ARG A 60 0.61 4.57 -14.15
N HIS A 61 1.81 4.43 -14.69
CA HIS A 61 2.75 3.39 -14.32
C HIS A 61 4.10 4.03 -14.00
N LEU A 62 4.67 3.68 -12.86
CA LEU A 62 6.04 4.04 -12.50
C LEU A 62 6.79 2.76 -12.12
N GLY A 63 7.48 2.17 -13.11
CA GLY A 63 8.06 0.82 -12.96
C GLY A 63 6.97 -0.21 -12.64
N LYS A 64 7.07 -0.83 -11.46
CA LYS A 64 6.10 -1.83 -10.99
C LYS A 64 4.85 -1.23 -10.34
N TYR A 65 4.81 0.07 -10.08
CA TYR A 65 3.72 0.72 -9.36
C TYR A 65 2.63 1.15 -10.34
N LYS A 66 1.40 0.71 -10.07
CA LYS A 66 0.21 1.02 -10.86
C LYS A 66 -0.60 2.04 -10.10
N ILE A 67 -0.78 3.22 -10.67
CA ILE A 67 -1.34 4.39 -10.00
C ILE A 67 -2.57 4.83 -10.78
N VAL A 68 -3.62 5.23 -10.07
CA VAL A 68 -4.77 5.90 -10.67
C VAL A 68 -4.86 7.33 -10.16
N GLY A 69 -5.10 8.25 -11.08
CA GLY A 69 -5.40 9.65 -10.84
C GLY A 69 -6.89 9.89 -10.98
N LEU A 70 -7.46 10.52 -9.97
CA LEU A 70 -8.86 10.90 -9.90
C LEU A 70 -8.96 12.38 -9.57
N ARG A 71 -10.07 13.00 -9.96
CA ARG A 71 -10.31 14.39 -9.62
C ARG A 71 -11.11 14.47 -8.33
N ALA A 72 -10.58 15.12 -7.30
CA ALA A 72 -11.34 15.31 -6.07
C ALA A 72 -12.55 16.22 -6.31
N SER A 73 -13.75 15.72 -5.97
CA SER A 73 -14.97 16.51 -5.99
C SER A 73 -14.86 17.68 -5.01
N GLY A 74 -15.23 18.88 -5.45
CA GLY A 74 -15.23 20.09 -4.62
C GLY A 74 -13.86 20.73 -4.34
N GLN A 75 -12.75 20.15 -4.82
CA GLN A 75 -11.42 20.77 -4.73
C GLN A 75 -10.84 20.94 -6.12
N ASP A 76 -9.85 21.82 -6.33
CA ASP A 76 -9.12 21.91 -7.61
C ASP A 76 -7.85 21.07 -7.68
N ARG A 77 -7.92 19.82 -7.17
CA ARG A 77 -6.77 18.91 -7.06
C ARG A 77 -7.04 17.49 -7.53
N ASN A 78 -6.01 16.86 -8.07
CA ASN A 78 -6.02 15.43 -8.35
C ASN A 78 -5.68 14.65 -7.08
N VAL A 79 -6.22 13.44 -6.97
CA VAL A 79 -5.88 12.45 -5.96
C VAL A 79 -5.28 11.25 -6.69
N TRP A 80 -4.09 10.87 -6.27
CA TRP A 80 -3.35 9.75 -6.82
C TRP A 80 -3.38 8.60 -5.84
N ILE A 81 -3.78 7.42 -6.31
CA ILE A 81 -3.99 6.22 -5.49
C ILE A 81 -3.16 5.09 -6.06
N LEU A 82 -2.40 4.41 -5.22
CA LEU A 82 -1.64 3.24 -5.62
C LEU A 82 -2.57 2.02 -5.65
N LEU A 83 -2.70 1.38 -6.81
CA LEU A 83 -3.61 0.25 -7.03
C LEU A 83 -3.04 -1.07 -6.51
N ASN A 84 -1.72 -1.28 -6.63
CA ASN A 84 -1.06 -2.54 -6.31
C ASN A 84 -0.13 -2.43 -5.09
N VAL A 85 -0.67 -1.88 -3.99
CA VAL A 85 0.04 -1.72 -2.71
C VAL A 85 0.50 -3.08 -2.18
N LYS A 86 1.74 -3.18 -1.73
CA LYS A 86 2.31 -4.41 -1.14
C LYS A 86 2.68 -4.27 0.33
N HIS A 87 2.82 -3.05 0.83
CA HIS A 87 3.25 -2.79 2.20
C HIS A 87 2.19 -2.01 2.98
N PRO A 88 2.07 -2.17 4.30
CA PRO A 88 1.22 -1.33 5.13
C PRO A 88 1.57 0.17 5.03
N PRO A 89 0.59 1.09 5.11
CA PRO A 89 -0.85 0.81 5.02
C PRO A 89 -1.23 0.32 3.61
N TYR A 90 -2.14 -0.67 3.53
CA TYR A 90 -2.55 -1.33 2.28
C TYR A 90 -3.47 -0.49 1.38
N TYR A 91 -3.67 0.77 1.75
CA TYR A 91 -4.25 1.81 0.92
C TYR A 91 -3.37 3.05 1.06
N LYS A 92 -2.97 3.62 -0.08
CA LYS A 92 -2.11 4.80 -0.13
C LYS A 92 -2.66 5.78 -1.16
N GLN A 93 -2.81 7.03 -0.73
CA GLN A 93 -3.19 8.14 -1.59
C GLN A 93 -2.31 9.37 -1.34
N VAL A 94 -2.11 10.17 -2.38
CA VAL A 94 -1.47 11.49 -2.30
C VAL A 94 -2.19 12.45 -3.25
N PRO A 95 -2.59 13.65 -2.78
CA PRO A 95 -2.67 14.07 -1.38
C PRO A 95 -3.76 13.31 -0.60
N VAL A 96 -3.72 13.43 0.73
CA VAL A 96 -4.78 12.91 1.63
C VAL A 96 -5.95 13.90 1.61
N LEU A 97 -6.97 13.59 0.81
CA LEU A 97 -8.16 14.40 0.56
C LEU A 97 -9.38 13.49 0.41
N ASN A 98 -10.54 14.05 0.70
CA ASN A 98 -11.81 13.42 0.36
C ASN A 98 -12.08 13.57 -1.14
N PHE A 99 -12.69 12.55 -1.71
CA PHE A 99 -13.16 12.54 -3.09
C PHE A 99 -14.35 11.58 -3.20
N THR A 100 -15.08 11.70 -4.29
CA THR A 100 -16.13 10.76 -4.68
C THR A 100 -15.82 10.20 -6.05
N ILE A 101 -16.27 8.98 -6.32
CA ILE A 101 -16.19 8.34 -7.64
C ILE A 101 -17.54 7.77 -8.03
N SER A 102 -17.79 7.74 -9.34
CA SER A 102 -18.94 7.01 -9.87
C SER A 102 -18.68 5.50 -9.86
N LYS A 103 -19.75 4.71 -9.89
CA LYS A 103 -19.66 3.25 -10.02
C LYS A 103 -18.91 2.83 -11.29
N THR A 104 -19.12 3.55 -12.39
CA THR A 104 -18.41 3.33 -13.66
C THR A 104 -16.90 3.47 -13.52
N VAL A 105 -16.42 4.48 -12.77
CA VAL A 105 -14.98 4.66 -12.53
C VAL A 105 -14.42 3.53 -11.67
N LEU A 106 -15.15 3.10 -10.63
CA LEU A 106 -14.74 1.95 -9.82
C LEU A 106 -14.62 0.68 -10.68
N ASP A 107 -15.58 0.43 -11.57
CA ASP A 107 -15.57 -0.73 -12.44
C ASP A 107 -14.42 -0.65 -13.47
N GLN A 108 -14.10 0.53 -13.99
CA GLN A 108 -12.89 0.75 -14.81
C GLN A 108 -11.61 0.41 -14.04
N ILE A 109 -11.50 0.82 -12.78
CA ILE A 109 -10.34 0.51 -11.94
C ILE A 109 -10.23 -1.01 -11.70
N ARG A 110 -11.34 -1.68 -11.39
CA ARG A 110 -11.38 -3.16 -11.22
C ARG A 110 -10.91 -3.89 -12.47
N ASN A 111 -11.43 -3.46 -13.63
CA ASN A 111 -11.13 -4.09 -14.91
C ASN A 111 -9.72 -3.78 -15.44
N SER A 112 -8.96 -2.89 -14.78
CA SER A 112 -7.54 -2.64 -15.10
C SER A 112 -6.61 -3.84 -14.78
N GLY A 113 -7.12 -4.85 -14.06
CA GLY A 113 -6.48 -6.15 -13.90
C GLY A 113 -5.37 -6.23 -12.86
N SER A 114 -5.15 -5.19 -12.05
CA SER A 114 -4.11 -5.22 -10.99
C SER A 114 -4.36 -4.20 -9.88
N VAL A 115 -5.54 -4.29 -9.27
CA VAL A 115 -5.88 -3.55 -8.06
C VAL A 115 -5.98 -4.52 -6.89
N SER A 116 -5.48 -4.13 -5.71
CA SER A 116 -5.62 -4.93 -4.50
C SER A 116 -7.05 -4.84 -3.96
N ASP A 117 -7.52 -5.92 -3.35
CA ASP A 117 -8.88 -5.99 -2.79
C ASP A 117 -9.11 -4.93 -1.72
N THR A 118 -8.09 -4.63 -0.91
CA THR A 118 -8.18 -3.55 0.08
C THR A 118 -8.37 -2.18 -0.57
N VAL A 119 -7.68 -1.89 -1.67
CA VAL A 119 -7.89 -0.63 -2.39
C VAL A 119 -9.31 -0.58 -2.94
N VAL A 120 -9.81 -1.67 -3.52
CA VAL A 120 -11.19 -1.74 -4.01
C VAL A 120 -12.20 -1.50 -2.88
N ALA A 121 -12.05 -2.17 -1.75
CA ALA A 121 -12.94 -2.02 -0.60
C ALA A 121 -12.95 -0.59 -0.05
N VAL A 122 -11.79 0.08 -0.02
CA VAL A 122 -11.73 1.50 0.37
C VAL A 122 -12.42 2.37 -0.67
N LEU A 123 -12.14 2.18 -1.96
CA LEU A 123 -12.78 2.95 -3.04
C LEU A 123 -14.30 2.81 -3.06
N GLU A 124 -14.86 1.65 -2.66
CA GLU A 124 -16.30 1.47 -2.52
C GLU A 124 -16.93 2.41 -1.49
N THR A 125 -16.18 2.79 -0.44
CA THR A 125 -16.66 3.76 0.55
C THR A 125 -16.74 5.18 0.02
N HIS A 126 -16.06 5.46 -1.10
CA HIS A 126 -16.06 6.73 -1.82
C HIS A 126 -17.05 6.78 -3.00
N LEU A 127 -17.90 5.77 -3.18
CA LEU A 127 -18.93 5.81 -4.20
C LEU A 127 -19.91 6.95 -3.93
N ASP A 128 -20.21 7.71 -4.97
CA ASP A 128 -21.28 8.70 -4.92
C ASP A 128 -22.61 7.99 -4.66
N LYS A 129 -23.38 8.47 -3.68
CA LYS A 129 -24.60 7.81 -3.19
C LYS A 129 -25.88 8.35 -3.84
N TYR A 130 -25.75 9.14 -4.90
CA TYR A 130 -26.83 9.93 -5.49
C TYR A 130 -26.89 9.75 -7.00
#